data_AF-A0A7K4NSF2-F1
#
_entry.id   AF-A0A7K4NSF2-F1
#
_cell.length_a   1.000
_cell.length_b   1.000
_cell.length_c   1.000
_cell.angle_alpha   90.00
_cell.angle_beta   90.00
_cell.angle_gamma   90.00
#
_symmetry.space_group_name_H-M   'P 1'
#
loop_
_entity.id
_entity.type
_entity.pdbx_description
1 polymer ?
#
loop_
_entity_poly.entity_id
_entity_poly.type
_entity_poly.pdbx_seq_one_letter_code
_entity_poly.pdbx_strand_id
1 'polypeptide(L)'
;MEKADIEAIPIQKTFDLKDEKDAYDAAEEMVQIGFYKEKKGFKVLMPKEPKKNAKRIGYIVTTTVTSSLRKEDQHRDIRYWTYHHDKERYGIVLVSSKVVEELDF
;
A
#
# COMPACT_ATOMS: atom_id res chain seq x y z
N MET A 1 6.46 -14.00 1.74
CA MET A 1 5.67 -14.01 0.49
C MET A 1 6.59 -13.67 -0.64
N GLU A 2 6.57 -14.50 -1.68
CA GLU A 2 7.26 -14.24 -2.92
C GLU A 2 6.48 -13.19 -3.73
N LYS A 3 7.10 -12.66 -4.80
CA LYS A 3 6.45 -11.67 -5.68
C LYS A 3 5.11 -12.18 -6.24
N ALA A 4 5.05 -13.47 -6.59
CA ALA A 4 3.85 -14.09 -7.14
C ALA A 4 2.68 -14.04 -6.16
N ASP A 5 2.92 -14.38 -4.89
CA ASP A 5 1.89 -14.32 -3.85
C ASP A 5 1.42 -12.87 -3.61
N ILE A 6 2.34 -11.90 -3.63
CA ILE A 6 2.01 -10.47 -3.46
C ILE A 6 1.15 -9.96 -4.63
N GLU A 7 1.45 -10.39 -5.86
CA GLU A 7 0.69 -10.02 -7.06
C GLU A 7 -0.65 -10.77 -7.18
N ALA A 8 -0.83 -11.88 -6.48
CA ALA A 8 -2.09 -12.61 -6.38
C ALA A 8 -3.11 -11.98 -5.41
N ILE A 9 -2.67 -11.06 -4.52
CA ILE A 9 -3.57 -10.34 -3.63
C ILE A 9 -4.57 -9.52 -4.46
N PRO A 10 -5.89 -9.68 -4.27
CA PRO A 10 -6.89 -8.86 -4.95
C PRO A 10 -6.69 -7.37 -4.65
N ILE A 11 -6.45 -6.56 -5.68
CA ILE A 11 -6.22 -5.12 -5.55
C ILE A 11 -7.48 -4.34 -5.91
N GLN A 12 -7.91 -3.45 -5.02
CA GLN A 12 -9.01 -2.52 -5.27
C GLN A 12 -8.58 -1.36 -6.15
N LYS A 13 -7.46 -0.73 -5.82
CA LYS A 13 -6.92 0.41 -6.55
C LYS A 13 -5.40 0.41 -6.57
N THR A 14 -4.85 0.82 -7.70
CA THR A 14 -3.41 1.06 -7.87
C THR A 14 -3.14 2.55 -7.97
N PHE A 15 -2.14 3.02 -7.24
CA PHE A 15 -1.69 4.41 -7.23
C PHE A 15 -0.29 4.51 -7.82
N ASP A 16 -0.10 5.35 -8.84
CA ASP A 16 1.23 5.63 -9.40
C ASP A 16 1.70 6.98 -8.85
N LEU A 17 2.63 6.93 -7.88
CA LEU A 17 3.08 8.07 -7.10
C LEU A 17 4.41 8.58 -7.63
N LYS A 18 4.47 9.88 -7.93
CA LYS A 18 5.68 10.50 -8.48
C LYS A 18 6.44 11.27 -7.42
N ASP A 19 5.74 11.80 -6.43
CA ASP A 19 6.33 12.62 -5.37
C ASP A 19 5.69 12.38 -4.00
N GLU A 20 6.16 13.16 -3.02
CA GLU A 20 5.70 13.10 -1.63
C GLU A 20 4.25 13.54 -1.46
N LYS A 21 3.76 14.48 -2.29
CA LYS A 21 2.39 14.98 -2.20
C LYS A 21 1.42 13.89 -2.66
N ASP A 22 1.70 13.26 -3.79
CA ASP A 22 0.93 12.11 -4.28
C ASP A 22 0.82 11.02 -3.20
N ALA A 23 1.91 10.81 -2.43
CA ALA A 23 1.94 9.82 -1.36
C ALA A 23 1.01 10.14 -0.19
N TYR A 24 0.88 11.42 0.18
CA TYR A 24 -0.09 11.84 1.20
C TYR A 24 -1.52 11.65 0.69
N ASP A 25 -1.81 12.15 -0.51
CA ASP A 25 -3.14 12.09 -1.11
C ASP A 25 -3.61 10.63 -1.27
N ALA A 26 -2.72 9.75 -1.75
CA ALA A 26 -3.03 8.33 -1.90
C ALA A 26 -3.25 7.63 -0.56
N ALA A 27 -2.47 7.96 0.47
CA ALA A 27 -2.62 7.36 1.80
C ALA A 27 -3.95 7.75 2.45
N GLU A 28 -4.37 9.01 2.32
CA GLU A 28 -5.69 9.45 2.81
C GLU A 28 -6.82 8.77 2.04
N GLU A 29 -6.71 8.69 0.70
CA GLU A 29 -7.73 8.03 -0.12
C GLU A 29 -7.88 6.54 0.22
N MET A 30 -6.77 5.81 0.46
CA MET A 30 -6.83 4.40 0.88
C MET A 30 -7.61 4.21 2.17
N VAL A 31 -7.44 5.11 3.14
CA VAL A 31 -8.15 5.04 4.43
C VAL A 31 -9.63 5.36 4.26
N GLN A 32 -9.96 6.37 3.44
CA GLN A 32 -11.36 6.72 3.13
C GLN A 32 -12.12 5.60 2.40
N ILE A 33 -11.46 4.92 1.46
CA ILE A 33 -12.04 3.73 0.79
C ILE A 33 -12.20 2.59 1.81
N GLY A 34 -11.19 2.41 2.66
CA GLY A 34 -11.17 1.41 3.72
C GLY A 34 -10.61 0.05 3.26
N PHE A 35 -9.79 -0.56 4.13
CA PHE A 35 -9.06 -1.80 3.83
C PHE A 35 -9.87 -3.08 4.08
N TYR A 36 -10.96 -3.01 4.85
CA TYR A 36 -11.73 -4.20 5.24
C TYR A 36 -13.00 -4.38 4.40
N LYS A 37 -13.63 -3.27 3.98
CA LYS A 37 -14.98 -3.28 3.40
C LYS A 37 -15.10 -4.12 2.13
N GLU A 38 -14.06 -4.12 1.30
CA GLU A 38 -14.06 -4.82 0.01
C GLU A 38 -13.17 -6.08 -0.04
N LYS A 39 -12.57 -6.49 1.09
CA LYS A 39 -11.64 -7.64 1.15
C LYS A 39 -10.54 -7.60 0.07
N LYS A 40 -10.04 -6.40 -0.22
CA LYS A 40 -9.03 -6.15 -1.23
C LYS A 40 -7.95 -5.23 -0.67
N GLY A 41 -6.74 -5.36 -1.20
CA GLY A 41 -5.61 -4.49 -0.89
C GLY A 41 -5.52 -3.29 -1.82
N PHE A 42 -4.55 -2.43 -1.54
CA PHE A 42 -4.14 -1.34 -2.40
C PHE A 42 -2.73 -1.57 -2.88
N LYS A 43 -2.44 -1.11 -4.09
CA LYS A 43 -1.10 -1.18 -4.67
C LYS A 43 -0.59 0.23 -4.91
N VAL A 44 0.66 0.45 -4.55
CA VAL A 44 1.41 1.68 -4.81
C VAL A 44 2.56 1.34 -5.73
N LEU A 45 2.70 2.11 -6.80
CA LEU A 45 3.84 2.11 -7.68
C LEU A 45 4.60 3.42 -7.46
N MET A 46 5.92 3.34 -7.37
CA MET A 46 6.77 4.50 -7.17
C MET A 46 8.06 4.36 -7.98
N PRO A 47 8.61 5.46 -8.53
CA PRO A 47 9.83 5.42 -9.31
C PRO A 47 11.01 4.99 -8.44
N LYS A 48 11.89 4.14 -8.99
CA LYS A 48 13.12 3.70 -8.31
C LYS A 48 14.15 4.81 -8.21
N GLU A 49 14.17 5.71 -9.19
CA GLU A 49 15.12 6.81 -9.26
C GLU A 49 14.41 8.16 -9.19
N PRO A 50 14.91 9.11 -8.37
CA PRO A 50 16.03 8.92 -7.43
C PRO A 50 15.63 8.04 -6.24
N LYS A 51 16.50 7.10 -5.82
CA LYS A 51 16.21 6.15 -4.71
C LYS A 51 15.73 6.81 -3.42
N LYS A 52 16.18 8.05 -3.16
CA LYS A 52 15.74 8.85 -2.02
C LYS A 52 14.24 9.14 -2.06
N ASN A 53 13.70 9.42 -3.25
CA ASN A 53 12.28 9.68 -3.45
C ASN A 53 11.45 8.42 -3.20
N ALA A 54 11.86 7.27 -3.75
CA ALA A 54 11.20 5.99 -3.48
C ALA A 54 11.09 5.69 -1.98
N LYS A 55 12.19 5.86 -1.23
CA LYS A 55 12.20 5.64 0.22
C LYS A 55 11.25 6.58 0.96
N ARG A 56 11.20 7.86 0.54
CA ARG A 56 10.31 8.86 1.15
C ARG A 56 8.85 8.56 0.87
N ILE A 57 8.50 8.27 -0.39
CA ILE A 57 7.14 7.89 -0.78
C ILE A 57 6.68 6.68 0.03
N GLY A 58 7.48 5.61 0.06
CA GLY A 58 7.14 4.41 0.84
C GLY A 58 6.91 4.70 2.32
N TYR A 59 7.80 5.49 2.94
CA TYR A 59 7.67 5.89 4.34
C TYR A 59 6.42 6.73 4.61
N ILE A 60 6.11 7.70 3.74
CA ILE A 60 4.93 8.55 3.84
C ILE A 60 3.67 7.69 3.75
N VAL A 61 3.57 6.82 2.74
CA VAL A 61 2.40 5.95 2.57
C VAL A 61 2.17 5.11 3.82
N THR A 62 3.17 4.37 4.30
CA THR A 62 2.99 3.47 5.44
C THR A 62 2.66 4.22 6.74
N THR A 63 3.30 5.36 6.97
CA THR A 63 3.13 6.13 8.21
C THR A 63 1.79 6.86 8.22
N THR A 64 1.42 7.50 7.10
CA THR A 64 0.17 8.23 6.96
C THR A 64 -1.02 7.27 7.06
N VAL A 65 -1.01 6.14 6.33
CA VAL A 65 -2.07 5.10 6.44
C VAL A 65 -2.26 4.68 7.89
N THR A 66 -1.18 4.29 8.59
CA THR A 66 -1.26 3.84 9.99
C THR A 66 -1.80 4.93 10.92
N SER A 67 -1.37 6.18 10.71
CA SER A 67 -1.80 7.31 11.53
C SER A 67 -3.26 7.71 11.26
N SER A 68 -3.73 7.62 10.03
CA SER A 68 -5.09 7.99 9.62
C SER A 68 -6.09 6.91 10.04
N LEU A 69 -5.76 5.63 9.90
CA LEU A 69 -6.58 4.53 10.44
C LEU A 69 -6.80 4.67 11.96
N ARG A 70 -5.79 5.14 12.70
CA ARG A 70 -5.93 5.45 14.13
C ARG A 70 -6.96 6.55 14.39
N LYS A 71 -6.94 7.61 13.59
CA LYS A 71 -7.83 8.77 13.76
C LYS A 71 -9.28 8.40 13.47
N GLU A 72 -9.49 7.53 12.49
CA GLU A 72 -10.82 7.08 12.07
C GLU A 72 -11.33 5.84 12.82
N ASP A 73 -10.63 5.40 13.87
CA ASP A 73 -10.96 4.20 14.66
C ASP A 73 -11.16 2.93 13.80
N GLN A 74 -10.48 2.87 12.64
CA GLN A 74 -10.52 1.74 11.74
C GLN A 74 -9.53 0.65 12.18
N HIS A 75 -9.70 -0.57 11.66
CA HIS A 75 -8.79 -1.68 11.96
C HIS A 75 -7.36 -1.37 11.49
N ARG A 76 -6.41 -1.46 12.42
CA ARG A 76 -5.07 -0.89 12.28
C ARG A 76 -4.03 -1.92 11.81
N ASP A 77 -4.40 -3.19 11.80
CA ASP A 77 -3.53 -4.28 11.42
C ASP A 77 -3.51 -4.39 9.88
N ILE A 78 -2.60 -3.62 9.29
CA ILE A 78 -2.32 -3.59 7.85
C ILE A 78 -0.95 -4.21 7.63
N ARG A 79 -0.91 -5.24 6.79
CA ARG A 79 0.33 -5.80 6.26
C ARG A 79 0.69 -5.09 4.98
N TYR A 80 1.99 -4.93 4.78
CA TYR A 80 2.51 -4.43 3.52
C TYR A 80 3.78 -5.15 3.10
N TRP A 81 3.97 -5.25 1.79
CA TRP A 81 5.17 -5.82 1.19
C TRP A 81 5.67 -4.92 0.08
N THR A 82 6.95 -4.57 0.15
CA THR A 82 7.65 -3.82 -0.89
C THR A 82 8.42 -4.79 -1.78
N TYR A 83 8.28 -4.66 -3.10
CA TYR A 83 8.93 -5.53 -4.07
C TYR A 83 9.36 -4.76 -5.32
N HIS A 84 10.21 -5.41 -6.13
CA HIS A 84 10.59 -4.91 -7.44
C HIS A 84 9.47 -5.23 -8.44
N HIS A 85 8.66 -4.23 -8.78
CA HIS A 85 7.55 -4.42 -9.72
C HIS A 85 8.06 -4.60 -11.15
N ASP A 86 8.82 -3.62 -11.65
CA ASP A 86 9.44 -3.64 -12.98
C ASP A 86 10.88 -3.07 -12.92
N LYS A 87 11.48 -2.74 -14.07
CA LYS A 87 12.85 -2.19 -14.12
C LYS A 87 12.94 -0.80 -13.50
N GLU A 88 11.89 0.01 -13.58
CA GLU A 88 11.89 1.43 -13.26
C GLU A 88 11.14 1.78 -11.98
N ARG A 89 10.27 0.88 -11.49
CA ARG A 89 9.37 1.12 -10.35
C ARG A 89 9.47 0.07 -9.26
N TYR A 90 9.38 0.53 -8.02
CA TYR A 90 9.04 -0.30 -6.86
C TYR A 90 7.53 -0.43 -6.74
N GLY A 91 7.07 -1.54 -6.19
CA GLY A 91 5.69 -1.76 -5.80
C GLY A 91 5.57 -1.93 -4.28
N ILE A 92 4.52 -1.38 -3.69
CA ILE A 92 4.07 -1.71 -2.32
C ILE A 92 2.65 -2.23 -2.43
N VAL A 93 2.35 -3.37 -1.85
CA VAL A 93 0.95 -3.80 -1.62
C VAL A 93 0.63 -3.61 -0.15
N LEU A 94 -0.51 -2.99 0.15
CA LEU A 94 -1.03 -2.80 1.50
C LEU A 94 -2.39 -3.48 1.60
N VAL A 95 -2.60 -4.30 2.63
CA VAL A 95 -3.84 -5.06 2.83
C VAL A 95 -4.06 -5.33 4.31
N SER A 96 -5.32 -5.41 4.75
CA SER A 96 -5.60 -5.76 6.15
C SER A 96 -5.18 -7.20 6.46
N SER A 97 -4.59 -7.44 7.63
CA SER A 97 -4.22 -8.79 8.11
C SER A 97 -5.39 -9.77 8.06
N LYS A 98 -6.60 -9.33 8.42
CA LYS A 98 -7.81 -10.16 8.35
C LYS A 98 -8.13 -10.63 6.94
N VAL A 99 -7.93 -9.76 5.94
CA VAL A 99 -8.17 -10.12 4.54
C VAL A 99 -7.13 -11.13 4.08
N VAL A 100 -5.88 -11.00 4.53
CA VAL A 100 -4.81 -11.97 4.20
C VAL A 100 -5.10 -13.33 4.82
N GLU A 101 -5.56 -13.38 6.07
CA GLU A 101 -5.97 -14.63 6.75
C GLU A 101 -7.12 -15.33 6.02
N GLU A 102 -8.03 -14.59 5.41
CA GLU A 102 -9.13 -15.14 4.61
C GLU A 102 -8.70 -15.61 3.20
N LEU A 103 -7.55 -15.14 2.69
CA LEU A 103 -7.07 -15.47 1.35
C LEU A 103 -6.29 -16.79 1.28
N ASP A 104 -6.10 -17.48 2.42
CA ASP A 104 -5.54 -18.85 2.54
C ASP A 104 -4.20 -19.05 1.79
N PHE A 105 -3.33 -18.02 1.83
CA PHE A 105 -1.97 -18.04 1.28
C PHE A 105 -0.98 -18.87 2.11
#